data_AF-A0A382WER6-F1
#
_entry.id   AF-A0A382WER6-F1
#
_cell.length_a   1.000
_cell.length_b   1.000
_cell.length_c   1.000
_cell.angle_alpha   90.00
_cell.angle_beta   90.00
_cell.angle_gamma   90.00
#
_symmetry.space_group_name_H-M   'P 1'
#
loop_
_entity.id
_entity.type
_entity.pdbx_description
1 polymer ?
#
loop_
_entity_poly.entity_id
_entity_poly.type
_entity_poly.pdbx_seq_one_letter_code
_entity_poly.pdbx_strand_id
1 'polypeptide(L)'
;MNKSKSTLGMAIIAAIFLITSSTAAQEPVYWDVVDDIRSEGFDNSHVMESAGYLADVIGPRFTGSPNMRQAQEWALARMTEFGLSSVEKEAWGEETVGWEIQRVSVHMTAPDYQMVIAYPFALTPGTS
;
A
#
# COMPACT_ATOMS: atom_id res chain seq x y z
N MET A 1 -48.15 -16.86 -43.34
CA MET A 1 -46.67 -16.84 -43.47
C MET A 1 -46.01 -15.53 -42.95
N ASN A 2 -46.64 -14.75 -42.05
CA ASN A 2 -46.14 -13.42 -41.63
C ASN A 2 -45.76 -13.26 -40.14
N LYS A 3 -46.07 -14.21 -39.26
CA LYS A 3 -45.79 -14.07 -37.80
C LYS A 3 -44.29 -14.16 -37.46
N SER A 4 -43.53 -15.00 -38.18
CA SER A 4 -42.08 -15.19 -37.93
C SER A 4 -41.22 -13.96 -38.25
N LYS A 5 -41.63 -13.13 -39.23
CA LYS A 5 -40.92 -11.90 -39.59
C LYS A 5 -41.14 -10.79 -38.56
N SER A 6 -42.32 -10.72 -37.91
CA SER A 6 -42.60 -9.71 -36.88
C SER A 6 -41.96 -10.05 -35.53
N THR A 7 -41.85 -11.34 -35.17
CA THR A 7 -41.13 -11.77 -33.96
C THR A 7 -39.62 -11.56 -34.07
N LEU A 8 -39.05 -11.75 -35.26
CA LEU A 8 -37.63 -11.50 -35.50
C LEU A 8 -37.28 -10.00 -35.43
N GLY A 9 -38.14 -9.13 -35.98
CA GLY A 9 -37.97 -7.68 -35.88
C GLY A 9 -38.07 -7.17 -34.45
N MET A 10 -38.98 -7.72 -33.64
CA MET A 10 -39.16 -7.34 -32.25
C MET A 10 -37.98 -7.81 -31.36
N ALA A 11 -37.38 -8.96 -31.67
CA ALA A 11 -36.17 -9.46 -31.01
C ALA A 11 -34.93 -8.59 -31.33
N ILE A 12 -34.80 -8.10 -32.57
CA ILE A 12 -33.71 -7.20 -32.97
C ILE A 12 -33.85 -5.84 -32.26
N ILE A 13 -35.06 -5.30 -32.17
CA ILE A 13 -35.31 -4.04 -31.46
C ILE A 13 -35.01 -4.19 -29.96
N ALA A 14 -35.40 -5.31 -29.34
CA ALA A 14 -35.08 -5.60 -27.94
C ALA A 14 -33.57 -5.73 -27.70
N ALA A 15 -32.83 -6.39 -28.60
CA ALA A 15 -31.38 -6.51 -28.52
C ALA A 15 -30.67 -5.15 -28.67
N ILE A 16 -31.14 -4.29 -29.59
CA ILE A 16 -30.61 -2.92 -29.75
C ILE A 16 -30.87 -2.09 -28.49
N PHE A 17 -32.07 -2.21 -27.90
CA PHE A 17 -32.44 -1.48 -26.68
C PHE A 17 -31.60 -1.92 -25.45
N LEU A 18 -31.27 -3.21 -25.37
CA LEU A 18 -30.38 -3.77 -24.33
C LEU A 18 -28.94 -3.25 -24.49
N ILE A 19 -28.43 -3.16 -25.73
CA ILE A 19 -27.07 -2.67 -26.00
C ILE A 19 -26.95 -1.17 -25.70
N THR A 20 -27.95 -0.35 -26.07
CA THR A 20 -27.92 1.09 -25.80
C THR A 20 -28.03 1.43 -24.31
N SER A 21 -28.65 0.56 -23.52
CA SER A 21 -28.77 0.73 -22.06
C SER A 21 -27.42 0.52 -21.36
N SER A 22 -26.55 -0.36 -21.89
CA SER A 22 -25.23 -0.62 -21.31
C SER A 22 -24.26 0.55 -21.51
N THR A 23 -24.32 1.26 -22.63
CA THR A 23 -23.41 2.39 -22.92
C THR A 23 -23.72 3.62 -22.07
N ALA A 24 -24.99 3.83 -21.69
CA ALA A 24 -25.42 4.94 -20.85
C ALA A 24 -25.07 4.75 -19.35
N ALA A 25 -24.70 3.53 -18.95
CA ALA A 25 -24.28 3.21 -17.59
C ALA A 25 -22.76 3.43 -17.36
N GLN A 26 -22.01 3.79 -18.39
CA GLN A 26 -20.58 4.05 -18.27
C GLN A 26 -20.36 5.45 -17.69
N GLU A 27 -19.66 5.53 -16.56
CA GLU A 27 -19.28 6.80 -15.95
C GLU A 27 -18.37 7.59 -16.92
N PRO A 28 -18.59 8.90 -17.13
CA PRO A 28 -17.77 9.69 -18.02
C PRO A 28 -16.33 9.76 -17.52
N VAL A 29 -15.37 9.52 -18.41
CA VAL A 29 -13.94 9.63 -18.09
C VAL A 29 -13.50 11.08 -18.28
N TYR A 30 -12.98 11.69 -17.22
CA TYR A 30 -12.41 13.03 -17.22
C TYR A 30 -10.91 12.95 -17.54
N TRP A 31 -10.56 13.07 -18.82
CA TRP A 31 -9.18 12.89 -19.30
C TRP A 31 -8.21 13.95 -18.80
N ASP A 32 -8.69 15.17 -18.60
CA ASP A 32 -7.97 16.27 -17.96
C ASP A 32 -7.49 15.87 -16.56
N VAL A 33 -8.38 15.34 -15.73
CA VAL A 33 -8.04 14.86 -14.37
C VAL A 33 -7.05 13.69 -14.42
N VAL A 34 -7.20 12.79 -15.40
CA VAL A 34 -6.26 11.66 -15.57
C VAL A 34 -4.86 12.17 -15.92
N ASP A 35 -4.76 13.19 -16.76
CA ASP A 35 -3.47 13.78 -17.14
C ASP A 35 -2.84 14.55 -15.99
N ASP A 36 -3.63 15.27 -15.17
CA ASP A 36 -3.16 15.92 -13.94
C ASP A 36 -2.60 14.89 -12.95
N ILE A 37 -3.29 13.76 -12.72
CA ILE A 37 -2.81 12.68 -11.85
C ILE A 37 -1.50 12.08 -12.38
N ARG A 38 -1.36 11.92 -13.71
CA ARG A 38 -0.12 11.42 -14.32
C ARG A 38 1.02 12.41 -14.12
N SER A 39 0.80 13.70 -14.34
CA SER A 39 1.84 14.71 -14.14
C SER A 39 2.29 14.74 -12.68
N GLU A 40 1.37 14.62 -11.72
CA GLU A 40 1.75 14.51 -10.31
C GLU A 40 2.59 13.25 -10.03
N GLY A 41 2.25 12.12 -10.64
CA GLY A 41 2.97 10.85 -10.47
C GLY A 41 4.37 10.82 -11.10
N PHE A 42 4.57 11.50 -12.24
CA PHE A 42 5.81 11.43 -13.02
C PHE A 42 6.68 12.68 -12.92
N ASP A 43 6.10 13.88 -12.91
CA ASP A 43 6.82 15.15 -12.94
C ASP A 43 7.03 15.72 -11.53
N ASN A 44 6.05 15.56 -10.64
CA ASN A 44 6.11 16.06 -9.24
C ASN A 44 6.16 14.93 -8.19
N SER A 45 6.82 13.82 -8.53
CA SER A 45 6.78 12.63 -7.67
C SER A 45 7.50 12.81 -6.33
N HIS A 46 6.78 12.67 -5.22
CA HIS A 46 7.33 12.64 -3.86
C HIS A 46 7.65 11.23 -3.33
N VAL A 47 7.52 10.19 -4.17
CA VAL A 47 7.64 8.79 -3.75
C VAL A 47 9.04 8.47 -3.23
N MET A 48 10.09 8.89 -3.93
CA MET A 48 11.47 8.56 -3.55
C MET A 48 11.91 9.28 -2.28
N GLU A 49 11.47 10.52 -2.10
CA GLU A 49 11.68 11.29 -0.87
C GLU A 49 11.03 10.58 0.33
N SER A 50 9.76 10.21 0.19
CA SER A 50 8.98 9.53 1.22
C SER A 50 9.55 8.14 1.56
N ALA A 51 9.90 7.37 0.53
CA ALA A 51 10.50 6.05 0.69
C ALA A 51 11.88 6.15 1.34
N GLY A 52 12.71 7.12 0.94
CA GLY A 52 14.01 7.38 1.53
C GLY A 52 13.91 7.79 3.00
N TYR A 53 13.00 8.70 3.35
CA TYR A 53 12.79 9.08 4.75
C TYR A 53 12.38 7.90 5.62
N LEU A 54 11.43 7.09 5.13
CA LEU A 54 11.03 5.87 5.82
C LEU A 54 12.21 4.89 5.93
N ALA A 55 12.93 4.61 4.85
CA ALA A 55 13.96 3.56 4.83
C ALA A 55 15.25 3.96 5.57
N ASP A 56 15.72 5.20 5.39
CA ASP A 56 17.05 5.63 5.81
C ASP A 56 17.03 6.45 7.10
N VAL A 57 15.98 7.26 7.32
CA VAL A 57 15.86 8.09 8.54
C VAL A 57 15.17 7.30 9.65
N ILE A 58 14.02 6.70 9.37
CA ILE A 58 13.27 5.92 10.38
C ILE A 58 13.84 4.50 10.51
N GLY A 59 14.23 3.85 9.40
CA GLY A 59 14.83 2.52 9.43
C GLY A 59 13.83 1.39 9.71
N PRO A 60 14.27 0.24 10.25
CA PRO A 60 13.42 -0.95 10.45
C PRO A 60 12.20 -0.68 11.34
N ARG A 61 11.02 -1.18 10.94
CA ARG A 61 9.72 -0.91 11.61
C ARG A 61 8.99 -2.20 11.98
N PHE A 62 9.61 -3.03 12.82
CA PHE A 62 8.97 -4.25 13.33
C PHE A 62 7.69 -3.89 14.10
N THR A 63 6.67 -4.75 14.07
CA THR A 63 5.38 -4.48 14.74
C THR A 63 5.61 -4.23 16.24
N GLY A 64 5.05 -3.14 16.76
CA GLY A 64 5.21 -2.73 18.16
C GLY A 64 6.55 -2.06 18.49
N SER A 65 7.49 -1.98 17.53
CA SER A 65 8.78 -1.28 17.75
C SER A 65 8.62 0.23 17.92
N PRO A 66 9.61 0.92 18.51
CA PRO A 66 9.63 2.39 18.57
C PRO A 66 9.55 3.04 17.19
N ASN A 67 10.29 2.50 16.21
CA ASN A 67 10.33 3.03 14.85
C ASN A 67 9.00 2.87 14.10
N MET A 68 8.22 1.83 14.40
CA MET A 68 6.86 1.72 13.86
C MET A 68 5.99 2.89 14.34
N ARG A 69 6.05 3.24 15.63
CA ARG A 69 5.28 4.38 16.18
C ARG A 69 5.73 5.70 15.54
N GLN A 70 7.05 5.89 15.41
CA GLN A 70 7.61 7.06 14.72
C GLN A 70 7.14 7.15 13.26
N ALA A 71 7.11 6.03 12.53
CA ALA A 71 6.64 5.99 11.15
C ALA A 71 5.14 6.33 11.03
N GLN A 72 4.33 5.85 11.98
CA GLN A 72 2.91 6.19 12.02
C GLN A 72 2.72 7.69 12.26
N GLU A 73 3.42 8.28 13.22
CA GLU A 73 3.36 9.72 13.50
C GLU A 73 3.81 10.56 12.30
N TRP A 74 4.90 10.15 11.65
CA TRP A 74 5.37 10.79 10.42
C TRP A 74 4.34 10.69 9.30
N ALA A 75 3.69 9.54 9.12
CA ALA A 75 2.67 9.35 8.08
C ALA A 75 1.44 10.24 8.31
N LEU A 76 0.96 10.37 9.56
CA LEU A 76 -0.15 11.27 9.90
C LEU A 76 0.21 12.73 9.57
N ALA A 77 1.42 13.16 9.94
CA ALA A 77 1.89 14.50 9.65
C ALA A 77 1.94 14.72 8.13
N ARG A 78 2.49 13.77 7.37
CA ARG A 78 2.60 13.89 5.91
C ARG A 78 1.24 13.92 5.21
N MET A 79 0.30 13.09 5.65
CA MET A 79 -1.08 13.13 5.14
C MET A 79 -1.78 14.46 5.46
N THR A 80 -1.54 15.02 6.64
CA THR A 80 -2.06 16.33 7.03
C THR A 80 -1.46 17.44 6.16
N GLU A 81 -0.16 17.41 5.88
CA GLU A 81 0.52 18.35 4.98
C GLU A 81 -0.03 18.31 3.56
N PHE A 82 -0.40 17.12 3.06
CA PHE A 82 -1.07 16.95 1.77
C PHE A 82 -2.51 17.46 1.75
N GLY A 83 -3.04 17.93 2.89
CA GLY A 83 -4.38 18.48 2.99
C GLY A 83 -5.49 17.44 3.13
N LEU A 84 -5.17 16.20 3.52
CA LEU A 84 -6.19 15.20 3.82
C LEU A 84 -6.96 15.57 5.08
N SER A 85 -8.27 15.37 5.06
CA SER A 85 -9.14 15.50 6.23
C SER A 85 -9.30 14.17 6.95
N SER A 86 -9.59 14.21 8.26
CA SER A 86 -9.86 13.02 9.09
C SER A 86 -8.70 12.03 9.16
N VAL A 87 -7.49 12.54 9.37
CA VAL A 87 -6.26 11.74 9.49
C VAL A 87 -6.09 11.28 10.94
N GLU A 88 -6.39 10.01 11.20
CA GLU A 88 -6.35 9.41 12.54
C GLU A 88 -5.69 8.02 12.51
N LYS A 89 -5.20 7.56 13.68
CA LYS A 89 -4.70 6.20 13.84
C LYS A 89 -5.83 5.30 14.32
N GLU A 90 -6.04 4.20 13.61
CA GLU A 90 -6.90 3.13 14.09
C GLU A 90 -6.07 2.04 14.77
N ALA A 91 -6.50 1.63 15.95
CA ALA A 91 -5.88 0.51 16.64
C ALA A 91 -6.16 -0.79 15.87
N TRP A 92 -5.12 -1.60 15.68
CA TRP A 92 -5.23 -2.89 15.01
C TRP A 92 -4.65 -3.99 15.89
N GLY A 93 -5.48 -4.99 16.21
CA GLY A 93 -5.12 -6.10 17.07
C GLY A 93 -4.96 -5.73 18.54
N GLU A 94 -4.44 -6.68 19.32
CA GLU A 94 -4.00 -6.42 20.69
C GLU A 94 -2.63 -5.74 20.68
N GLU A 95 -2.35 -4.91 21.69
CA GLU A 95 -1.03 -4.28 21.82
C GLU A 95 0.03 -5.36 22.01
N THR A 96 0.90 -5.51 21.00
CA THR A 96 1.94 -6.53 20.98
C THR A 96 3.22 -6.01 21.62
N VAL A 97 3.97 -6.92 22.25
CA VAL A 97 5.30 -6.59 22.78
C VAL A 97 6.21 -6.23 21.60
N GLY A 98 6.73 -5.00 21.62
CA GLY A 98 7.71 -4.55 20.64
C GLY A 98 9.01 -5.33 20.76
N TRP A 99 9.70 -5.49 19.63
CA TRP A 99 11.00 -6.15 19.58
C TRP A 99 11.94 -5.41 18.62
N GLU A 100 13.21 -5.32 19.00
CA GLU A 100 14.26 -4.70 18.20
C GLU A 100 15.62 -5.37 18.47
N ILE A 101 16.49 -5.34 17.47
CA ILE A 101 17.87 -5.85 17.60
C ILE A 101 18.74 -4.70 18.10
N GLN A 102 19.09 -4.72 19.39
CA GLN A 102 20.04 -3.78 19.98
C GLN A 102 21.50 -4.14 19.66
N ARG A 103 21.85 -5.42 19.81
CA ARG A 103 23.19 -5.95 19.52
C ARG A 103 23.10 -7.43 19.19
N VAL A 104 23.81 -7.85 18.14
CA VAL A 104 24.04 -9.27 17.84
C VAL A 104 25.53 -9.47 17.55
N SER A 105 26.09 -10.54 18.09
CA SER A 105 27.47 -10.96 17.83
C SER A 105 27.54 -12.47 17.86
N VAL A 106 27.91 -13.10 16.75
CA VAL A 106 28.06 -14.54 16.65
C VAL A 106 29.50 -14.85 16.24
N HIS A 107 30.14 -15.71 17.03
CA HIS A 107 31.56 -16.04 16.86
C HIS A 107 31.70 -17.56 16.85
N MET A 108 32.29 -18.10 15.78
CA MET A 108 32.79 -19.47 15.76
C MET A 108 34.06 -19.50 16.60
N THR A 109 34.12 -20.36 17.62
CA THR A 109 35.26 -20.47 18.54
C THR A 109 36.23 -21.59 18.16
N ALA A 110 35.77 -22.59 17.41
CA ALA A 110 36.56 -23.72 16.94
C ALA A 110 35.99 -24.22 15.58
N PRO A 111 36.82 -24.83 14.71
CA PRO A 111 38.25 -25.13 14.90
C PRO A 111 39.14 -23.87 14.86
N ASP A 112 38.75 -22.84 14.12
CA ASP A 112 39.44 -21.55 14.04
C ASP A 112 38.47 -20.41 14.34
N TYR A 113 38.94 -19.35 15.01
CA TYR A 113 38.09 -18.22 15.36
C TYR A 113 37.62 -17.45 14.12
N GLN A 114 36.31 -17.27 13.97
CA GLN A 114 35.71 -16.46 12.90
C GLN A 114 34.47 -15.71 13.40
N MET A 115 34.27 -14.48 12.89
CA MET A 115 33.00 -13.77 13.06
C MET A 115 31.99 -14.31 12.04
N VAL A 116 30.76 -14.55 12.50
CA VAL A 116 29.67 -15.07 11.67
C VAL A 116 28.64 -13.97 11.47
N ILE A 117 28.28 -13.71 10.21
CA ILE A 117 27.16 -12.82 9.87
C ILE A 117 25.88 -13.60 10.12
N ALA A 118 25.21 -13.29 11.22
CA ALA A 118 23.96 -13.91 11.62
C ALA A 118 23.05 -12.90 12.33
N TYR A 119 21.75 -13.12 12.22
CA TYR A 119 20.72 -12.34 12.88
C TYR A 119 19.79 -13.28 13.65
N PRO A 120 19.31 -12.88 14.83
CA PRO A 120 18.34 -13.68 15.57
C PRO A 120 17.01 -13.71 14.83
N PHE A 121 16.24 -14.77 15.05
CA PHE A 121 14.82 -14.75 14.70
C PHE A 121 14.09 -13.68 15.52
N ALA A 122 13.06 -13.08 14.93
CA ALA A 122 12.22 -12.12 15.63
C ALA A 122 11.68 -12.71 16.94
N LEU A 123 11.54 -11.86 17.96
CA LEU A 123 11.06 -12.21 19.30
C LEU A 123 11.99 -13.13 20.12
N THR A 124 13.20 -13.43 19.64
CA THR A 124 14.18 -14.17 20.45
C THR A 124 14.68 -13.30 21.61
N PRO A 125 14.74 -13.82 22.86
CA PRO A 125 15.28 -13.08 23.99
C PRO A 125 16.80 -12.88 23.89
N GLY A 126 17.33 -11.89 24.61
CA GLY A 126 18.77 -11.64 24.70
C GLY A 126 19.50 -12.72 25.49
N THR A 127 20.78 -12.94 25.17
CA THR A 127 21.70 -13.70 26.03
C THR A 127 22.29 -12.74 27.07
N SER A 128 22.12 -13.08 28.34
CA SER A 128 22.57 -12.31 29.51
C SER A 128 24.03 -11.84 29.44
#